data_AF-A0A2G9M270-F1
#
_entry.id   AF-A0A2G9M270-F1
#
_cell.length_a   1.000
_cell.length_b   1.000
_cell.length_c   1.000
_cell.angle_alpha   90.00
_cell.angle_beta   90.00
_cell.angle_gamma   90.00
#
_symmetry.space_group_name_H-M   'P 1'
#
loop_
_entity.id
_entity.type
_entity.pdbx_description
1 polymer ?
#
loop_
_entity_poly.entity_id
_entity_poly.type
_entity_poly.pdbx_seq_one_letter_code
_entity_poly.pdbx_strand_id
1 'polypeptide(L)'
;RGCSPKNLKVGDIIVFRSKRPDPIIHRIIKTWDEGSEQYFVTKGDNNQVSIQDSSLDETRIGRDQIIGRAALRVPFLGYIKIWFVGFVRLIFPGFLIG
;
A
#
# COMPACT_ATOMS: atom_id res chain seq x y z
N ARG A 1 3.06 -20.43 1.60
CA ARG A 1 4.42 -19.84 1.55
C ARG A 1 4.25 -18.36 1.27
N GLY A 2 4.34 -17.51 2.30
CA GLY A 2 4.29 -16.06 2.13
C GLY A 2 5.54 -15.62 1.37
N CYS A 3 5.34 -14.98 0.21
CA CYS A 3 6.46 -14.48 -0.58
C CYS A 3 7.22 -13.45 0.26
N SER A 4 8.43 -13.82 0.68
CA SER A 4 9.42 -12.88 1.21
C SER A 4 9.50 -11.68 0.26
N PRO A 5 9.52 -10.42 0.74
CA PRO A 5 9.72 -9.22 -0.08
C PRO A 5 11.18 -9.12 -0.57
N LYS A 6 11.76 -10.25 -1.01
CA LYS A 6 13.10 -10.31 -1.56
C LYS A 6 12.99 -9.89 -3.03
N ASN A 7 13.49 -8.69 -3.30
CA ASN A 7 13.63 -8.05 -4.60
C ASN A 7 12.34 -7.40 -5.12
N LEU A 8 12.01 -6.26 -4.50
CA LEU A 8 11.17 -5.25 -5.14
C LEU A 8 11.99 -4.55 -6.22
N LYS A 9 11.41 -4.41 -7.42
CA LYS A 9 12.07 -3.82 -8.58
C LYS A 9 11.18 -2.80 -9.26
N VAL A 10 11.78 -1.99 -10.13
CA VAL A 10 11.04 -1.07 -11.00
C VAL A 10 9.99 -1.85 -11.78
N GLY A 11 8.75 -1.32 -11.79
CA GLY A 11 7.58 -1.93 -12.41
C GLY A 11 6.68 -2.70 -11.44
N ASP A 12 7.17 -3.11 -10.27
CA ASP A 12 6.34 -3.76 -9.25
C ASP A 12 5.30 -2.79 -8.69
N ILE A 13 4.10 -3.31 -8.41
CA ILE A 13 3.06 -2.58 -7.70
C ILE A 13 3.18 -2.93 -6.22
N ILE A 14 3.24 -1.92 -5.36
CA ILE A 14 3.37 -2.09 -3.92
C ILE A 14 2.23 -1.39 -3.18
N VAL A 15 1.87 -1.97 -2.04
CA VAL A 15 0.98 -1.37 -1.06
C VAL A 15 1.82 -0.90 0.11
N PHE A 16 1.78 0.39 0.42
CA PHE A 16 2.56 0.98 1.50
C PHE A 16 1.72 1.94 2.34
N ARG A 17 2.15 2.16 3.60
CA ARG A 17 1.56 3.15 4.49
C ARG A 17 2.31 4.47 4.39
N SER A 18 1.56 5.56 4.49
CA SER A 18 2.10 6.90 4.65
C SER A 18 1.40 7.58 5.83
N LYS A 19 1.52 8.90 5.97
CA LYS A 19 0.80 9.68 6.99
C LYS A 19 -0.72 9.69 6.79
N ARG A 20 -1.22 9.17 5.66
CA ARG A 20 -2.64 8.99 5.40
C ARG A 20 -3.16 7.73 6.11
N PRO A 21 -4.42 7.75 6.59
CA PRO A 21 -5.02 6.61 7.28
C PRO A 21 -5.18 5.39 6.35
N ASP A 22 -5.40 5.63 5.06
CA ASP A 22 -5.59 4.59 4.06
C ASP A 22 -4.25 4.14 3.43
N PRO A 23 -4.06 2.84 3.18
CA PRO A 23 -2.91 2.33 2.46
C PRO A 23 -2.94 2.75 0.98
N ILE A 24 -1.76 2.97 0.41
CA ILE A 24 -1.60 3.51 -0.94
C ILE A 24 -1.03 2.42 -1.84
N ILE A 25 -1.57 2.30 -3.06
CA ILE A 25 -1.23 1.27 -4.03
C ILE A 25 -0.61 1.93 -5.27
N HIS A 26 0.72 1.98 -5.36
CA HIS A 26 1.43 2.62 -6.48
C HIS A 26 2.49 1.69 -7.10
N ARG A 27 2.96 2.08 -8.30
CA ARG A 27 4.01 1.38 -9.03
C ARG A 27 5.38 1.95 -8.73
N ILE A 28 6.37 1.09 -8.52
CA ILE A 28 7.76 1.50 -8.36
C ILE A 28 8.29 1.99 -9.71
N ILE A 29 8.78 3.22 -9.74
CA ILE A 29 9.42 3.82 -10.93
C ILE A 29 10.94 3.93 -10.79
N LYS A 30 11.46 3.91 -9.55
CA LYS A 30 12.89 3.93 -9.26
C LYS A 30 13.18 3.21 -7.95
N THR A 31 14.35 2.60 -7.86
CA THR A 31 14.88 2.03 -6.62
C THR A 31 16.37 2.35 -6.52
N TRP A 32 16.87 2.48 -5.30
CA TRP A 32 18.29 2.62 -5.00
C TRP A 32 18.56 2.08 -3.60
N ASP A 33 19.81 1.70 -3.36
CA ASP A 33 20.28 1.26 -2.06
C ASP A 33 21.06 2.40 -1.38
N GLU A 34 20.88 2.55 -0.08
CA GLU A 34 21.63 3.48 0.75
C GLU A 34 22.02 2.72 2.03
N GLY A 35 23.26 2.19 2.04
CA GLY A 35 23.75 1.30 3.09
C GLY A 35 23.10 -0.10 3.02
N SER A 36 22.48 -0.52 4.12
CA SER A 36 21.72 -1.78 4.21
C SER A 36 20.26 -1.64 3.77
N GLU A 37 19.80 -0.41 3.57
CA GLU A 37 18.41 -0.10 3.27
C GLU A 37 18.19 0.13 1.78
N GLN A 38 17.03 -0.34 1.31
CA GLN A 38 16.57 -0.14 -0.06
C GLN A 38 15.41 0.84 -0.04
N TYR A 39 15.48 1.83 -0.90
CA TYR A 39 14.46 2.86 -1.05
C TYR A 39 13.80 2.80 -2.43
N PHE A 40 12.57 3.31 -2.48
CA PHE A 40 11.73 3.27 -3.67
C PHE A 40 11.09 4.63 -3.94
N VAL A 41 11.06 5.01 -5.22
CA VAL A 41 10.14 6.04 -5.71
C VAL A 41 8.93 5.33 -6.31
N THR A 42 7.73 5.73 -5.89
CA THR A 42 6.48 5.19 -6.43
C THR A 42 5.68 6.24 -7.16
N LYS A 43 4.74 5.80 -8.01
CA LYS A 43 3.82 6.66 -8.74
C LYS A 43 2.48 5.96 -8.92
N GLY A 44 1.39 6.70 -8.76
CA GLY A 44 0.05 6.22 -9.12
C GLY A 44 -0.13 6.09 -10.62
N ASP A 45 -0.67 4.95 -11.08
CA ASP A 45 -0.88 4.68 -12.51
C ASP A 45 -1.83 5.70 -13.19
N ASN A 46 -2.69 6.38 -12.40
CA ASN A 46 -3.60 7.43 -12.88
C ASN A 46 -3.06 8.86 -12.67
N ASN A 47 -1.87 9.03 -12.10
CA ASN A 47 -1.32 10.35 -11.79
C ASN A 47 -0.18 10.70 -12.74
N GLN A 48 -0.15 11.93 -13.28
CA GLN A 48 0.89 12.33 -14.23
C GLN A 48 2.29 12.47 -13.59
N VAL A 49 2.38 12.66 -12.27
CA VAL A 49 3.63 12.86 -11.53
C VAL A 49 3.57 12.11 -10.18
N SER A 50 4.72 11.66 -9.68
CA SER A 50 4.85 11.20 -8.29
C SER A 50 4.54 12.36 -7.35
N ILE A 51 3.71 12.10 -6.35
CA ILE A 51 3.28 13.13 -5.40
C ILE A 51 4.41 13.33 -4.38
N GLN A 52 5.01 14.51 -4.41
CA GLN A 52 5.75 15.08 -3.29
C GLN A 52 4.84 16.14 -2.66
N ASP A 53 4.25 15.80 -1.52
CA ASP A 53 3.46 16.72 -0.71
C ASP A 53 3.88 16.58 0.75
N SER A 54 3.63 17.61 1.57
CA SER A 54 3.93 17.61 3.01
C SER A 54 3.25 16.45 3.76
N SER A 55 2.16 15.94 3.19
CA SER A 55 1.40 14.78 3.67
C SER A 55 1.89 13.43 3.13
N LEU A 56 2.69 13.43 2.05
CA LEU A 56 3.03 12.24 1.28
C LEU A 56 4.33 12.42 0.50
N ASP A 57 5.38 11.71 0.90
CA ASP A 57 6.62 11.65 0.11
C ASP A 57 6.74 10.31 -0.61
N GLU A 58 6.34 10.28 -1.89
CA GLU A 58 6.48 9.11 -2.75
C GLU A 58 7.89 8.91 -3.29
N THR A 59 8.81 9.83 -2.99
CA THR A 59 10.17 9.79 -3.50
C THR A 59 11.16 9.11 -2.57
N ARG A 60 10.74 8.73 -1.36
CA ARG A 60 11.57 7.96 -0.43
C ARG A 60 10.72 7.02 0.42
N ILE A 61 10.30 5.90 -0.17
CA ILE A 61 9.60 4.83 0.55
C ILE A 61 10.63 3.79 1.04
N GLY A 62 10.69 3.55 2.35
CA GLY A 62 11.50 2.48 2.95
C GLY A 62 10.79 1.13 2.96
N ARG A 63 11.52 0.03 3.14
CA ARG A 63 10.94 -1.33 3.21
C ARG A 63 9.97 -1.50 4.39
N ASP A 64 10.21 -0.80 5.48
CA ASP A 64 9.39 -0.78 6.70
C ASP A 64 7.99 -0.22 6.47
N GLN A 65 7.84 0.69 5.51
CA GLN A 65 6.54 1.27 5.15
C GLN A 65 5.71 0.35 4.25
N ILE A 66 6.32 -0.68 3.67
CA ILE A 66 5.69 -1.56 2.69
C ILE A 66 4.89 -2.63 3.43
N ILE A 67 3.58 -2.61 3.22
CA ILE A 67 2.67 -3.65 3.73
C ILE A 67 2.83 -4.92 2.90
N GLY A 68 3.03 -4.78 1.58
CA GLY A 68 3.26 -5.92 0.70
C GLY A 68 3.41 -5.55 -0.76
N ARG A 69 3.92 -6.51 -1.55
CA ARG A 69 3.95 -6.44 -3.01
C ARG A 69 2.61 -6.92 -3.56
N ALA A 70 1.94 -6.11 -4.37
CA ALA A 70 0.75 -6.50 -5.12
C ALA A 70 1.11 -7.38 -6.34
N ALA A 71 1.92 -8.43 -6.13
CA ALA A 71 2.14 -9.48 -7.13
C ALA A 71 0.95 -10.45 -7.19
N LEU A 72 0.22 -10.58 -6.09
CA LEU A 72 -1.13 -11.08 -6.11
C LEU A 72 -2.03 -9.86 -6.28
N ARG A 73 -2.66 -9.72 -7.44
CA ARG A 73 -3.95 -9.03 -7.52
C ARG A 73 -4.75 -9.70 -6.39
N VAL A 74 -5.11 -8.98 -5.33
CA VAL A 74 -6.12 -9.48 -4.39
C VAL A 74 -7.42 -8.96 -4.96
N PRO A 75 -7.98 -9.61 -6.02
CA PRO A 75 -9.29 -9.22 -6.46
C PRO A 75 -10.21 -9.30 -5.24
N PHE A 76 -11.16 -8.38 -5.16
CA PHE A 76 -12.14 -8.35 -4.08
C PHE A 76 -11.66 -7.86 -2.71
N LEU A 77 -10.44 -7.32 -2.52
CA LEU A 77 -10.07 -6.75 -1.20
C LEU A 77 -11.03 -5.61 -0.78
N GLY A 78 -11.47 -4.78 -1.72
CA GLY A 78 -12.52 -3.79 -1.47
C GLY A 78 -13.86 -4.42 -1.10
N TYR A 79 -14.24 -5.51 -1.77
CA TYR A 79 -15.47 -6.25 -1.47
C TYR A 79 -15.37 -7.01 -0.13
N ILE A 80 -14.20 -7.50 0.27
CA ILE A 80 -13.95 -8.10 1.59
C ILE A 80 -14.17 -7.05 2.69
N LYS A 81 -13.69 -5.81 2.50
CA LYS A 81 -13.97 -4.71 3.44
C LYS A 81 -15.48 -4.44 3.53
N ILE A 82 -16.17 -4.32 2.39
CA ILE A 82 -17.61 -4.04 2.35
C ILE A 82 -18.40 -5.19 3.01
N TRP A 83 -18.08 -6.43 2.67
CA TRP A 83 -18.71 -7.62 3.22
C TRP A 83 -18.44 -7.76 4.72
N PHE A 84 -17.22 -7.50 5.18
CA PHE A 84 -16.87 -7.52 6.59
C PHE A 84 -17.63 -6.45 7.38
N VAL A 85 -17.67 -5.21 6.89
CA VAL A 85 -18.45 -4.13 7.51
C VAL A 85 -19.95 -4.47 7.53
N GLY A 86 -20.48 -5.01 6.43
CA GLY A 86 -21.87 -5.48 6.35
C GLY A 86 -22.17 -6.62 7.32
N PHE A 87 -21.28 -7.60 7.43
CA PHE A 87 -21.40 -8.73 8.34
C PHE A 87 -21.34 -8.30 9.80
N VAL A 88 -20.39 -7.44 10.16
CA VAL A 88 -20.29 -6.87 11.52
C VAL A 88 -21.57 -6.09 11.87
N ARG A 89 -22.12 -5.30 10.93
CA ARG A 89 -23.38 -4.59 11.12
C ARG A 89 -24.58 -5.52 11.32
N LEU A 90 -24.59 -6.68 10.65
CA LEU A 90 -25.66 -7.67 10.79
C LEU A 90 -25.61 -8.37 12.15
N ILE A 91 -24.41 -8.76 12.60
CA ILE A 91 -24.21 -9.55 13.83
C ILE A 91 -24.21 -8.66 15.09
N PHE A 92 -23.70 -7.42 14.99
CA PHE A 92 -23.55 -6.49 16.12
C PHE A 92 -24.15 -5.11 15.82
N PRO A 93 -25.48 -4.98 15.71
CA PRO A 93 -26.13 -3.71 15.35
C PRO A 93 -25.91 -2.56 16.36
N GLY A 94 -25.51 -2.87 17.60
CA GLY A 94 -25.27 -1.88 18.66
C GLY A 94 -23.81 -1.45 18.87
N PHE A 95 -22.84 -1.97 18.11
CA PHE A 95 -21.41 -1.81 18.41
C PHE A 95 -20.76 -0.54 17.83
N LEU A 96 -21.51 0.31 17.11
CA LEU A 96 -20.99 1.53 16.48
C LEU A 96 -21.70 2.84 16.92
N ILE A 97 -22.47 2.79 18.02
CA ILE A 97 -23.13 3.97 18.62
C ILE A 97 -22.53 4.28 20.02
N GLY A 98 -21.35 3.74 20.34
CA GLY A 98 -20.57 4.05 21.54
C GLY A 98 -19.34 4.87 21.21
#